data_AF-A0A202BCN4-F1
#
_entry.id   AF-A0A202BCN4-F1
#
_cell.length_a   1.000
_cell.length_b   1.000
_cell.length_c   1.000
_cell.angle_alpha   90.00
_cell.angle_beta   90.00
_cell.angle_gamma   90.00
#
_symmetry.space_group_name_H-M   'P 1'
#
loop_
_entity.id
_entity.type
_entity.pdbx_description
1 polymer ?
#
loop_
_entity_poly.entity_id
_entity_poly.type
_entity_poly.pdbx_seq_one_letter_code
_entity_poly.pdbx_strand_id
1 'polypeptide(L)'
;MPEIRLLAMLLAARRAGCRPTPPRLSDEADWLAARIYLLRLERVEMAKLENDILEQANARLRELCGAAAPEAAALPASFGPVPWLLGGWAPFQQPVRDAGGAAAMAANSRRLRPQCRQRLDALLPALRSSPRQRG
;
A
#
# COMPACT_ATOMS: atom_id res chain seq x y z
N MET A 1 2.68 6.15 9.53
CA MET A 1 3.47 6.98 8.60
C MET A 1 2.54 7.88 7.77
N PRO A 2 2.80 9.19 7.68
CA PRO A 2 1.98 10.14 6.92
C PRO A 2 1.88 9.83 5.42
N GLU A 3 2.96 9.34 4.81
CA GLU A 3 3.05 9.08 3.37
C GLU A 3 2.12 7.93 2.96
N ILE A 4 2.06 6.86 3.77
CA ILE A 4 1.15 5.73 3.57
C ILE A 4 -0.31 6.20 3.66
N ARG A 5 -0.63 7.00 4.68
CA ARG A 5 -1.99 7.55 4.84
C ARG A 5 -2.39 8.41 3.64
N LEU A 6 -1.49 9.28 3.18
CA LEU A 6 -1.75 10.16 2.04
C LEU A 6 -2.01 9.35 0.76
N LEU A 7 -1.19 8.34 0.47
CA LEU A 7 -1.39 7.51 -0.72
C LEU A 7 -2.69 6.69 -0.63
N ALA A 8 -3.01 6.11 0.53
CA ALA A 8 -4.26 5.38 0.75
C ALA A 8 -5.49 6.29 0.52
N MET A 9 -5.44 7.55 0.98
CA MET A 9 -6.49 8.52 0.73
C MET A 9 -6.60 8.91 -0.74
N LEU A 10 -5.48 9.01 -1.47
CA LEU A 10 -5.49 9.31 -2.91
C LEU A 10 -6.08 8.16 -3.72
N LEU A 11 -5.74 6.92 -3.37
CA LEU A 11 -6.34 5.70 -3.93
C LEU A 11 -7.86 5.69 -3.72
N ALA A 12 -8.29 5.89 -2.48
CA ALA A 12 -9.69 5.99 -2.11
C ALA A 12 -10.44 7.09 -2.87
N ALA A 13 -9.86 8.29 -2.96
CA ALA A 13 -10.46 9.42 -3.65
C ALA A 13 -10.60 9.22 -5.17
N ARG A 14 -9.74 8.41 -5.79
CA ARG A 14 -9.88 8.04 -7.21
C ARG A 14 -11.05 7.09 -7.45
N ARG A 15 -11.30 6.19 -6.50
CA ARG A 15 -12.43 5.26 -6.55
C ARG A 15 -13.77 5.96 -6.25
N ALA A 16 -13.73 7.05 -5.48
CA ALA A 16 -14.92 7.79 -5.08
C ALA A 16 -15.56 8.59 -6.24
N GLY A 17 -16.31 7.87 -7.09
CA GLY A 17 -17.55 8.39 -7.72
C GLY A 17 -18.77 8.25 -6.81
N CYS A 18 -18.61 7.63 -5.63
CA CYS A 18 -19.69 7.23 -4.76
C CYS A 18 -20.29 8.41 -4.00
N ARG A 19 -21.54 8.74 -4.34
CA ARG A 19 -22.47 9.45 -3.46
C ARG A 19 -23.44 8.40 -2.87
N PRO A 20 -23.68 8.41 -1.55
CA PRO A 20 -23.11 9.30 -0.54
C PRO A 20 -21.65 8.96 -0.19
N THR A 21 -20.91 9.95 0.32
CA THR A 21 -19.53 9.76 0.79
C THR A 21 -19.52 8.76 1.96
N PRO A 22 -18.72 7.68 1.89
CA PRO A 22 -18.70 6.66 2.93
C PRO A 22 -18.11 7.22 4.25
N PRO A 23 -18.48 6.64 5.41
CA PRO A 23 -17.98 7.07 6.72
C PRO A 23 -16.46 6.87 6.88
N ARG A 24 -15.86 5.96 6.10
CA ARG A 24 -14.41 5.83 5.92
C ARG A 24 -14.10 5.93 4.44
N LEU A 25 -13.26 6.89 4.08
CA LEU A 25 -12.88 7.10 2.68
C LEU A 25 -12.03 5.92 2.15
N SER A 26 -11.04 5.50 2.93
CA SER A 26 -10.12 4.39 2.61
C SER A 26 -10.50 3.09 3.33
N ASP A 27 -10.41 1.96 2.65
CA ASP A 27 -10.59 0.60 3.20
C ASP A 27 -9.25 -0.16 3.34
N GLU A 28 -9.25 -1.41 3.83
CA GLU A 28 -8.01 -2.18 4.04
C GLU A 28 -7.16 -2.33 2.77
N ALA A 29 -7.78 -2.51 1.62
CA ALA A 29 -7.07 -2.68 0.36
C ALA A 29 -6.38 -1.38 -0.11
N ASP A 30 -6.91 -0.19 0.24
CA ASP A 30 -6.23 1.09 -0.01
C ASP A 30 -4.96 1.23 0.83
N TRP A 31 -5.05 0.82 2.10
CA TRP A 31 -3.92 0.82 3.01
C TRP A 31 -2.85 -0.18 2.59
N LEU A 32 -3.25 -1.39 2.17
CA LEU A 32 -2.33 -2.42 1.71
C LEU A 32 -1.66 -2.01 0.39
N ALA A 33 -2.40 -1.47 -0.58
CA ALA A 33 -1.84 -0.95 -1.82
C ALA A 33 -0.79 0.14 -1.56
N ALA A 34 -1.10 1.10 -0.68
CA ALA A 34 -0.17 2.16 -0.32
C ALA A 34 1.12 1.61 0.31
N ARG A 35 1.02 0.58 1.16
CA ARG A 35 2.19 -0.10 1.75
C ARG A 35 3.01 -0.83 0.70
N ILE A 36 2.37 -1.63 -0.16
CA ILE A 36 3.04 -2.36 -1.25
C ILE A 36 3.85 -1.40 -2.12
N TYR A 37 3.25 -0.30 -2.54
CA TYR A 37 3.92 0.67 -3.41
C TYR A 37 5.08 1.41 -2.71
N LEU A 38 4.82 2.01 -1.55
CA LEU A 38 5.81 2.88 -0.90
C LEU A 38 6.97 2.09 -0.31
N LEU A 39 6.71 0.87 0.16
CA LEU A 39 7.74 -0.01 0.74
C LEU A 39 8.33 -0.97 -0.28
N ARG A 40 7.82 -1.01 -1.52
CA ARG A 40 8.19 -1.99 -2.57
C ARG A 40 8.09 -3.42 -2.08
N LEU A 41 6.95 -3.75 -1.45
CA LEU A 41 6.70 -5.11 -1.01
C LEU A 41 6.46 -5.98 -2.24
N GLU A 42 7.24 -7.04 -2.39
CA GLU A 42 7.05 -8.05 -3.43
C GLU A 42 6.26 -9.23 -2.89
N ARG A 43 6.35 -9.49 -1.58
CA ARG A 43 5.57 -10.52 -0.90
C ARG A 43 4.96 -10.02 0.40
N VAL A 44 3.76 -10.48 0.70
CA VAL A 44 3.01 -10.08 1.91
C VAL A 44 2.55 -11.33 2.66
N GLU A 45 2.92 -11.44 3.93
CA GLU A 45 2.41 -12.45 4.86
C GLU A 45 1.00 -12.05 5.30
N MET A 46 0.03 -12.96 5.16
CA MET A 46 -1.38 -12.69 5.47
C MET A 46 -2.16 -13.98 5.71
N ALA A 47 -3.36 -13.87 6.29
CA ALA A 47 -4.25 -15.01 6.40
C ALA A 47 -4.85 -15.38 5.03
N LYS A 48 -5.21 -16.66 4.83
CA LYS A 48 -5.80 -17.12 3.56
C LYS A 48 -7.09 -16.38 3.19
N LEU A 49 -7.87 -16.00 4.20
CA LEU A 49 -9.12 -15.25 4.03
C LEU A 49 -8.90 -13.80 3.56
N GLU A 50 -7.67 -13.28 3.63
CA GLU A 50 -7.33 -11.91 3.26
C GLU A 50 -6.78 -11.82 1.83
N ASN A 51 -6.75 -12.93 1.08
CA ASN A 51 -6.24 -12.95 -0.29
C ASN A 51 -7.04 -11.99 -1.20
N ASP A 52 -8.36 -11.92 -1.03
CA ASP A 52 -9.22 -10.98 -1.76
C ASP A 52 -8.81 -9.50 -1.53
N ILE A 53 -8.27 -9.18 -0.35
CA ILE A 53 -7.78 -7.84 -0.02
C ILE A 53 -6.48 -7.55 -0.78
N LEU A 54 -5.59 -8.54 -0.90
CA LEU A 54 -4.35 -8.44 -1.66
C LEU A 54 -4.61 -8.28 -3.17
N GLU A 55 -5.53 -9.06 -3.71
CA GLU A 55 -5.93 -8.96 -5.11
C GLU A 55 -6.49 -7.58 -5.44
N GLN A 56 -7.38 -7.06 -4.58
CA GLN A 56 -7.90 -5.71 -4.69
C GLN A 56 -6.81 -4.65 -4.58
N ALA A 57 -5.86 -4.80 -3.64
CA ALA A 57 -4.74 -3.88 -3.49
C ALA A 57 -3.87 -3.84 -4.77
N ASN A 58 -3.53 -5.00 -5.32
CA ASN A 58 -2.76 -5.12 -6.55
C ASN A 58 -3.52 -4.57 -7.77
N ALA A 59 -4.85 -4.77 -7.85
CA ALA A 59 -5.68 -4.17 -8.90
C ALA A 59 -5.64 -2.65 -8.85
N ARG A 60 -5.81 -2.06 -7.66
CA ARG A 60 -5.76 -0.60 -7.46
C ARG A 60 -4.40 -0.02 -7.83
N LEU A 61 -3.31 -0.73 -7.57
CA LEU A 61 -1.97 -0.30 -7.97
C LEU A 61 -1.77 -0.31 -9.49
N ARG A 62 -2.29 -1.33 -10.18
CA ARG A 62 -2.27 -1.39 -11.65
C ARG A 62 -3.06 -0.23 -12.25
N GLU A 63 -4.25 0.06 -11.73
CA GLU A 63 -5.06 1.21 -12.15
C GLU A 63 -4.35 2.55 -11.87
N LEU A 64 -3.61 2.63 -10.76
CA LEU A 64 -2.91 3.85 -10.35
C LEU A 64 -1.70 4.17 -11.23
N CYS A 65 -0.90 3.16 -11.52
CA CYS A 65 0.41 3.32 -12.17
C CYS A 65 0.37 3.00 -13.67
N GLY A 66 -0.72 2.42 -14.18
CA GLY A 66 -0.86 2.02 -15.58
C GLY A 66 0.27 1.08 -16.02
N ALA A 67 0.76 1.24 -17.25
CA ALA A 67 1.90 0.47 -17.78
C ALA A 67 3.24 0.74 -17.05
N ALA A 68 3.32 1.79 -16.22
CA ALA A 68 4.47 2.09 -15.38
C ALA A 68 4.34 1.49 -13.96
N ALA A 69 3.30 0.68 -13.71
CA ALA A 69 3.21 -0.10 -12.49
C ALA A 69 4.47 -0.96 -12.34
N PRO A 70 5.12 -0.97 -11.16
CA PRO A 70 6.16 -1.95 -10.92
C PRO A 70 5.58 -3.34 -11.19
N GLU A 71 6.26 -4.10 -12.05
CA GLU A 71 5.81 -5.38 -12.63
C GLU A 71 5.50 -6.45 -11.57
N ALA A 72 5.88 -6.21 -10.31
CA ALA A 72 5.59 -7.06 -9.18
C ALA A 72 4.25 -6.67 -8.52
N ALA A 73 3.14 -7.24 -8.99
CA ALA A 73 1.99 -7.45 -8.12
C ALA A 73 2.48 -8.24 -6.89
N ALA A 74 2.25 -7.74 -5.69
CA ALA A 74 2.75 -8.40 -4.50
C ALA A 74 2.07 -9.77 -4.35
N LEU A 75 2.86 -10.81 -4.13
CA LEU A 75 2.36 -12.18 -3.97
C LEU A 75 2.18 -12.53 -2.49
N PRO A 76 1.27 -13.45 -2.13
CA PRO A 76 1.23 -13.96 -0.78
C PRO A 76 2.55 -14.67 -0.45
N ALA A 77 3.19 -14.30 0.67
CA ALA A 77 4.45 -14.88 1.11
C ALA A 77 4.25 -16.23 1.81
N SER A 78 3.18 -16.34 2.61
CA SER A 78 2.77 -17.53 3.37
C SER A 78 1.39 -17.26 4.00
N PHE A 79 0.62 -18.32 4.25
CA PHE A 79 -0.65 -18.26 4.98
C PHE A 79 -0.43 -18.69 6.44
N GLY A 80 -0.49 -17.75 7.38
CA GLY A 80 -0.33 -18.00 8.81
C GLY A 80 -1.56 -17.57 9.63
N PRO A 81 -1.70 -18.00 10.90
CA PRO A 81 -2.87 -17.73 11.74
C PRO A 81 -2.88 -16.29 12.32
N VAL A 82 -2.15 -15.34 11.75
CA VAL A 82 -1.86 -14.05 12.40
C VAL A 82 -2.75 -12.95 11.82
N PRO A 83 -3.76 -12.43 12.55
CA PRO A 83 -4.77 -11.52 11.99
C PRO A 83 -4.33 -10.05 11.85
N TRP A 84 -3.12 -9.68 12.26
CA TRP A 84 -2.74 -8.26 12.39
C TRP A 84 -1.28 -7.94 12.06
N LEU A 85 -0.51 -8.92 11.61
CA LEU A 85 0.95 -8.82 11.42
C LEU A 85 1.29 -9.03 9.94
N LEU A 86 0.98 -8.00 9.13
CA LEU A 86 1.33 -7.95 7.71
C LEU A 86 2.84 -7.74 7.56
N GLY A 87 3.60 -8.83 7.67
CA GLY A 87 5.02 -8.88 7.33
C GLY A 87 5.19 -8.75 5.81
N GLY A 88 5.89 -7.70 5.36
CA GLY A 88 6.17 -7.48 3.95
C GLY A 88 7.64 -7.74 3.64
N TRP A 89 7.93 -8.50 2.59
CA TRP A 89 9.28 -8.69 2.07
C TRP A 89 9.52 -7.71 0.92
N ALA A 90 10.55 -6.87 1.05
CA ALA A 90 11.04 -5.96 0.01
C ALA A 90 12.54 -6.19 -0.21
N PRO A 91 13.08 -6.03 -1.44
CA PRO A 91 14.49 -6.25 -1.74
C PRO A 91 15.43 -5.21 -1.10
N PHE A 92 14.90 -4.15 -0.49
CA PHE A 92 15.67 -3.27 0.39
C PHE A 92 15.29 -3.48 1.86
N GLN A 93 16.18 -4.19 2.55
CA GLN A 93 16.47 -4.07 3.98
C GLN A 93 15.49 -4.74 4.96
N GLN A 94 15.89 -5.94 5.38
CA GLN A 94 15.46 -6.70 6.57
C GLN A 94 13.95 -6.94 6.72
N PRO A 95 13.54 -8.16 7.10
CA PRO A 95 12.12 -8.42 7.34
C PRO A 95 11.64 -7.41 8.38
N VAL A 96 10.60 -6.65 8.05
CA VAL A 96 9.84 -5.86 9.03
C VAL A 96 9.11 -6.87 9.90
N ARG A 97 9.87 -7.58 10.75
CA ARG A 97 9.30 -8.33 11.86
C ARG A 97 8.90 -7.28 12.86
N ASP A 98 7.63 -7.28 13.23
CA ASP A 98 7.07 -6.46 14.33
C ASP A 98 7.61 -6.89 15.71
N ALA A 99 8.80 -7.52 15.77
CA ALA A 99 9.42 -8.10 16.96
C ALA A 99 10.20 -7.09 17.82
N GLY A 100 10.13 -5.79 17.50
CA GLY A 100 10.72 -4.72 18.32
C GLY A 100 9.65 -3.70 18.66
N GLY A 101 9.44 -3.43 19.95
CA GLY A 101 8.39 -2.53 20.45
C GLY A 101 8.42 -1.12 19.85
N ALA A 102 7.53 -0.24 20.34
CA ALA A 102 7.22 1.07 19.73
C ALA A 102 8.44 1.93 19.31
N ALA A 103 9.56 1.85 20.03
CA ALA A 103 10.80 2.55 19.68
C ALA A 103 11.45 2.04 18.38
N ALA A 104 11.49 0.72 18.16
CA ALA A 104 12.03 0.14 16.93
C ALA A 104 11.13 0.44 15.73
N MET A 105 9.80 0.42 15.92
CA MET A 105 8.85 0.87 14.91
C MET A 105 9.05 2.35 14.53
N ALA A 106 9.26 3.22 15.53
CA ALA A 106 9.51 4.63 15.28
C ALA A 106 10.84 4.87 14.55
N ALA A 107 11.91 4.13 14.89
CA ALA A 107 13.20 4.22 14.21
C ALA A 107 13.13 3.74 12.76
N ASN A 108 12.49 2.59 12.51
CA ASN A 108 12.27 2.08 11.15
C ASN A 108 11.42 3.03 10.32
N SER A 109 10.36 3.60 10.90
CA SER A 109 9.54 4.60 10.24
C SER A 109 10.35 5.83 9.84
N ARG A 110 11.23 6.35 10.70
CA ARG A 110 12.09 7.50 10.38
C ARG A 110 13.05 7.18 9.24
N ARG A 111 13.63 5.98 9.25
CA ARG A 111 14.59 5.52 8.24
C ARG A 111 13.97 5.37 6.86
N LEU A 112 12.76 4.82 6.79
CA LEU A 112 12.05 4.58 5.52
C LEU A 112 11.38 5.83 4.96
N ARG A 113 11.12 6.83 5.81
CA ARG A 113 10.37 8.04 5.44
C ARG A 113 10.94 8.78 4.21
N PRO A 114 12.25 9.05 4.09
CA PRO A 114 12.78 9.76 2.91
C PRO A 114 12.52 9.00 1.60
N GLN A 115 12.66 7.67 1.61
CA GLN A 115 12.42 6.84 0.43
C GLN A 115 10.94 6.80 0.07
N CYS A 116 10.07 6.62 1.07
CA CYS A 116 8.62 6.68 0.86
C CYS A 116 8.20 8.04 0.32
N ARG A 117 8.79 9.12 0.85
CA ARG A 117 8.49 10.48 0.39
C ARG A 117 8.92 10.70 -1.05
N GLN A 118 10.15 10.30 -1.42
CA GLN A 118 10.65 10.38 -2.78
C GLN A 118 9.76 9.62 -3.78
N ARG A 119 9.34 8.39 -3.43
CA ARG A 119 8.44 7.58 -4.26
C ARG A 119 7.07 8.23 -4.42
N LEU A 120 6.53 8.77 -3.34
CA LEU A 120 5.26 9.48 -3.38
C LEU A 120 5.35 10.72 -4.27
N ASP A 121 6.40 11.53 -4.10
CA ASP A 121 6.61 12.75 -4.89
C ASP A 121 6.79 12.44 -6.39
N ALA A 122 7.42 11.30 -6.74
CA ALA A 122 7.52 10.84 -8.13
C ALA A 122 6.17 10.38 -8.71
N LEU A 123 5.26 9.86 -7.87
CA LEU A 123 3.94 9.38 -8.28
C LEU A 123 2.93 10.52 -8.43
N LEU A 124 3.03 11.58 -7.62
CA LEU A 124 2.06 12.69 -7.59
C LEU A 124 1.76 13.32 -8.96
N PRO A 125 2.74 13.55 -9.85
CA PRO A 125 2.47 14.06 -11.20
C PRO A 125 1.56 13.12 -12.00
N ALA A 126 1.82 11.80 -11.99
CA ALA A 126 1.01 10.83 -12.71
C ALA A 126 -0.45 10.79 -12.21
N LEU A 127 -0.66 10.99 -10.90
CA LEU A 127 -2.00 11.06 -10.31
C LEU A 127 -2.79 12.29 -10.75
N ARG A 128 -2.11 13.40 -11.04
CA ARG A 128 -2.73 14.65 -11.51
C ARG A 128 -3.08 14.60 -12.99
N SER A 129 -2.26 13.90 -13.79
CA SER A 129 -2.42 13.80 -15.24
C SER A 129 -3.44 12.75 -15.68
N SER A 130 -3.73 11.77 -14.82
CA SER A 130 -4.63 10.67 -15.14
C SER A 130 -6.09 11.13 -15.01
N PRO A 131 -6.90 11.11 -16.08
CA PRO A 131 -8.29 11.52 -16.02
C PRO A 131 -9.05 10.63 -15.03
N ARG A 132 -9.87 11.25 -14.16
CA ARG A 132 -10.85 10.52 -13.36
C ARG A 132 -11.74 9.74 -14.34
N GLN A 133 -11.62 8.42 -14.39
CA GLN A 133 -12.55 7.60 -15.14
C GLN A 133 -13.95 7.84 -14.56
N ARG A 134 -14.75 8.60 -15.30
CA ARG A 134 -16.19 8.72 -15.07
C ARG A 134 -16.79 7.43 -15.64
N GLY A 135 -17.03 6.46 -14.77
CA GLY A 135 -18.02 5.41 -15.02
C GLY A 135 -19.41 5.96 -14.79
#